data_AF-A0A7X1DPH4-F1
#
_entry.id   AF-A0A7X1DPH4-F1
#
_cell.length_a   1.000
_cell.length_b   1.000
_cell.length_c   1.000
_cell.angle_alpha   90.00
_cell.angle_beta   90.00
_cell.angle_gamma   90.00
#
_symmetry.space_group_name_H-M   'P 1'
#
loop_
_entity.id
_entity.type
_entity.pdbx_description
1 polymer ?
#
loop_
_entity_poly.entity_id
_entity_poly.type
_entity_poly.pdbx_seq_one_letter_code
_entity_poly.pdbx_strand_id
1 'polypeptide(L)'
;MLTTRKALYYLDKGKTKDAIRLLETCWNQEVTVENRRDIFSATVLLSDVLYQRGERFPEIYQHLMSILEDMQDLEAVDFEREKATQILAELDEYFSEVGTFFQDHSLTELWVKSDYKNDYNDVYPTRQRVADIEAELGHKLPESYIYLMRHTQNGGIVSTDSVPTTEPSSWAENCVAITGIMGIGNRGISTLNGSFNTKFWMEEWGYPDVGLAIADCPSAGHDMVFLDYRECGKTGEPTVVHIDQEGDYKIIKLADNFEAFIMSLYIEEY
;
A
#
# COMPACT_ATOMS: atom_id res chain seq x y z
N MET A 1 -21.61 -5.53 -26.12
CA MET A 1 -20.61 -6.61 -26.04
C MET A 1 -19.35 -6.33 -26.86
N LEU A 2 -19.37 -5.38 -27.82
CA LEU A 2 -18.21 -5.14 -28.69
C LEU A 2 -17.04 -4.55 -27.89
N THR A 3 -17.33 -3.68 -26.93
CA THR A 3 -16.34 -3.02 -26.08
C THR A 3 -15.65 -4.04 -25.17
N THR A 4 -16.42 -4.85 -24.43
CA THR A 4 -15.86 -5.90 -23.54
C THR A 4 -15.01 -6.91 -24.31
N ARG A 5 -15.46 -7.39 -25.47
CA ARG A 5 -14.69 -8.35 -26.28
C ARG A 5 -13.37 -7.77 -26.76
N LYS A 6 -13.36 -6.50 -27.18
CA LYS A 6 -12.14 -5.81 -27.62
C LYS A 6 -11.19 -5.55 -26.45
N ALA A 7 -11.72 -5.22 -25.27
CA ALA A 7 -10.93 -5.06 -24.06
C ALA A 7 -10.28 -6.39 -23.63
N LEU A 8 -11.02 -7.49 -23.64
CA LEU A 8 -10.47 -8.84 -23.37
C LEU A 8 -9.35 -9.20 -24.35
N TYR A 9 -9.51 -8.88 -25.64
CA TYR A 9 -8.43 -9.05 -26.62
C TYR A 9 -7.19 -8.22 -26.29
N TYR A 10 -7.36 -6.98 -25.82
CA TYR A 10 -6.23 -6.16 -25.38
C TYR A 10 -5.54 -6.73 -24.14
N LEU A 11 -6.29 -7.23 -23.16
CA LEU A 11 -5.75 -7.90 -21.98
C LEU A 11 -4.94 -9.14 -22.37
N ASP A 12 -5.45 -9.99 -23.26
CA ASP A 12 -4.73 -11.17 -23.80
C ASP A 12 -3.41 -10.81 -24.50
N LYS A 13 -3.34 -9.62 -25.11
CA LYS A 13 -2.12 -9.10 -25.75
C LYS A 13 -1.21 -8.32 -24.81
N GLY A 14 -1.48 -8.31 -23.50
CA GLY A 14 -0.72 -7.54 -22.51
C GLY A 14 -0.90 -6.02 -22.66
N LYS A 15 -1.89 -5.56 -23.41
CA LYS A 15 -2.20 -4.13 -23.64
C LYS A 15 -3.16 -3.60 -22.57
N THR A 16 -2.82 -3.80 -21.30
CA THR A 16 -3.70 -3.46 -20.17
C THR A 16 -4.10 -1.99 -20.14
N LYS A 17 -3.18 -1.06 -20.45
CA LYS A 17 -3.49 0.38 -20.51
C LYS A 17 -4.53 0.71 -21.58
N ASP A 18 -4.45 0.07 -22.74
CA ASP A 18 -5.42 0.26 -23.82
C ASP A 18 -6.78 -0.35 -23.47
N ALA A 19 -6.78 -1.49 -22.76
CA ALA A 19 -7.99 -2.12 -22.24
C ALA A 19 -8.70 -1.21 -21.22
N ILE A 20 -7.96 -0.68 -20.23
CA ILE A 20 -8.50 0.24 -19.23
C ILE A 20 -9.09 1.48 -19.90
N ARG A 21 -8.32 2.16 -20.76
CA ARG A 21 -8.80 3.36 -21.46
C ARG A 21 -10.07 3.10 -22.26
N LEU A 22 -10.17 1.94 -22.91
CA LEU A 22 -11.37 1.56 -23.65
C LEU A 22 -12.57 1.35 -22.71
N LEU A 23 -12.38 0.63 -21.61
CA LEU A 23 -13.45 0.34 -20.66
C LEU A 23 -13.90 1.57 -19.87
N GLU A 24 -13.01 2.52 -19.58
CA GLU A 24 -13.33 3.78 -18.92
C GLU A 24 -14.32 4.64 -19.70
N THR A 25 -14.36 4.47 -21.03
CA THR A 25 -15.38 5.12 -21.84
C THR A 25 -16.80 4.66 -21.46
N CYS A 26 -16.96 3.48 -20.86
CA CYS A 26 -18.24 2.97 -20.40
C CYS A 26 -18.66 3.53 -19.04
N TRP A 27 -17.73 3.78 -18.12
CA TRP A 27 -18.06 4.38 -16.81
C TRP A 27 -18.68 5.78 -16.92
N ASN A 28 -18.44 6.47 -18.04
CA ASN A 28 -18.93 7.82 -18.29
C ASN A 28 -20.13 7.87 -19.26
N GLN A 29 -20.65 6.72 -19.69
CA GLN A 29 -21.78 6.66 -20.63
C GLN A 29 -23.12 6.68 -19.91
N GLU A 30 -24.10 7.36 -20.51
CA GLU A 30 -25.49 7.26 -20.08
C GLU A 30 -26.02 5.85 -20.37
N VAL A 31 -26.70 5.26 -19.39
CA VAL A 31 -27.29 3.93 -19.49
C VAL A 31 -28.61 4.01 -20.26
N THR A 32 -28.71 3.25 -21.35
CA THR A 32 -29.92 3.07 -22.16
C THR A 32 -30.30 1.59 -22.24
N VAL A 33 -31.52 1.30 -22.69
CA VAL A 33 -32.01 -0.07 -22.86
C VAL A 33 -31.11 -0.88 -23.82
N GLU A 34 -30.54 -0.23 -24.83
CA GLU A 34 -29.70 -0.87 -25.85
C GLU A 34 -28.27 -1.15 -25.37
N ASN A 35 -27.71 -0.28 -24.53
CA ASN A 35 -26.29 -0.36 -24.15
C ASN A 35 -26.07 -0.96 -22.75
N ARG A 36 -27.11 -1.06 -21.91
CA ARG A 36 -27.01 -1.43 -20.49
C ARG A 36 -26.22 -2.72 -20.23
N ARG A 37 -26.37 -3.72 -21.10
CA ARG A 37 -25.62 -4.98 -20.98
C ARG A 37 -24.13 -4.82 -21.24
N ASP A 38 -23.76 -4.01 -22.23
CA ASP A 38 -22.35 -3.75 -22.53
C ASP A 38 -21.71 -2.92 -21.42
N ILE A 39 -22.42 -1.90 -20.91
CA ILE A 39 -21.97 -1.08 -19.79
C ILE A 39 -21.77 -1.94 -18.54
N PHE A 40 -22.73 -2.82 -18.21
CA PHE A 40 -22.59 -3.74 -17.07
C PHE A 40 -21.34 -4.61 -17.21
N SER A 41 -21.21 -5.32 -18.32
CA SER A 41 -20.09 -6.24 -18.56
C SER A 41 -18.74 -5.50 -18.58
N ALA A 42 -18.68 -4.31 -19.18
CA ALA A 42 -17.49 -3.48 -19.21
C ALA A 42 -17.12 -2.92 -17.83
N THR A 43 -18.12 -2.52 -17.04
CA THR A 43 -17.92 -2.01 -15.68
C THR A 43 -17.36 -3.08 -14.76
N VAL A 44 -17.91 -4.31 -14.82
CA VAL A 44 -17.39 -5.44 -14.04
C VAL A 44 -15.97 -5.80 -14.49
N LEU A 45 -15.70 -5.87 -15.80
CA LEU A 45 -14.35 -6.16 -16.30
C LEU A 45 -13.34 -5.09 -15.89
N LEU A 46 -13.70 -3.80 -15.98
CA LEU A 46 -12.82 -2.72 -15.55
C LEU A 46 -12.55 -2.78 -14.05
N SER A 47 -13.60 -3.05 -13.27
CA SER A 47 -13.49 -3.19 -11.81
C SER A 47 -12.55 -4.33 -11.44
N ASP A 48 -12.67 -5.50 -12.08
CA ASP A 48 -11.75 -6.62 -11.84
C ASP A 48 -10.30 -6.24 -12.20
N VAL A 49 -10.08 -5.65 -13.37
CA VAL A 49 -8.74 -5.24 -13.81
C VAL A 49 -8.12 -4.23 -12.84
N LEU A 50 -8.88 -3.23 -12.39
CA LEU A 50 -8.39 -2.22 -11.45
C LEU A 50 -8.17 -2.79 -10.04
N TYR A 51 -9.07 -3.66 -9.59
CA TYR A 51 -8.96 -4.35 -8.30
C TYR A 51 -7.69 -5.21 -8.23
N GLN A 52 -7.46 -6.06 -9.25
CA GLN A 52 -6.23 -6.87 -9.36
C GLN A 52 -4.96 -6.01 -9.42
N ARG A 53 -5.09 -4.77 -9.90
CA ARG A 53 -3.99 -3.81 -9.97
C ARG A 53 -3.81 -2.97 -8.70
N GLY A 54 -4.67 -3.09 -7.70
CA GLY A 54 -4.60 -2.26 -6.49
C GLY A 54 -4.90 -0.78 -6.75
N GLU A 55 -5.73 -0.47 -7.75
CA GLU A 55 -5.96 0.90 -8.23
C GLU A 55 -7.44 1.27 -8.07
N ARG A 56 -7.72 2.50 -7.59
CA ARG A 56 -9.06 3.14 -7.67
C ARG A 56 -10.19 2.41 -6.94
N PHE A 57 -9.90 1.86 -5.75
CA PHE A 57 -10.88 1.11 -4.96
C PHE A 57 -12.16 1.90 -4.64
N PRO A 58 -12.11 3.19 -4.24
CA PRO A 58 -13.32 3.97 -4.03
C PRO A 58 -14.19 4.09 -5.29
N GLU A 59 -13.58 4.31 -6.46
CA GLU A 59 -14.32 4.41 -7.72
C GLU A 59 -14.91 3.06 -8.14
N ILE A 60 -14.18 1.95 -7.96
CA ILE A 60 -14.71 0.60 -8.19
C ILE A 60 -15.96 0.38 -7.34
N TYR A 61 -15.86 0.66 -6.04
CA TYR A 61 -16.96 0.45 -5.10
C TYR A 61 -18.20 1.25 -5.51
N GLN A 62 -18.03 2.55 -5.79
CA GLN A 62 -19.12 3.43 -6.22
C GLN A 62 -19.78 2.95 -7.53
N HIS A 63 -18.98 2.61 -8.55
CA HIS A 63 -19.51 2.19 -9.84
C HIS A 63 -20.21 0.82 -9.77
N LEU A 64 -19.65 -0.15 -9.03
CA LEU A 64 -20.27 -1.47 -8.86
C LEU A 64 -21.59 -1.40 -8.08
N MET A 65 -21.63 -0.62 -6.99
CA MET A 65 -22.85 -0.41 -6.21
C MET A 65 -23.97 0.19 -7.07
N SER A 66 -23.68 1.27 -7.79
CA SER A 66 -24.64 1.94 -8.68
C SER A 66 -25.15 0.99 -9.77
N ILE A 67 -24.25 0.28 -10.46
CA ILE A 67 -24.66 -0.51 -11.62
C ILE A 67 -25.37 -1.81 -11.23
N LEU A 68 -25.09 -2.38 -10.05
CA LEU A 68 -25.83 -3.56 -9.57
C LEU A 68 -27.27 -3.21 -9.20
N GLU A 69 -27.50 -2.01 -8.66
CA GLU A 69 -28.83 -1.48 -8.39
C GLU A 69 -29.62 -1.27 -9.69
N ASP A 70 -29.02 -0.60 -10.68
CA ASP A 70 -29.68 -0.30 -11.96
C ASP A 70 -29.93 -1.53 -12.86
N MET A 71 -29.21 -2.64 -12.63
CA MET A 71 -29.22 -3.83 -13.49
C MET A 71 -29.83 -5.06 -12.84
N GLN A 72 -30.68 -4.91 -11.83
CA GLN A 72 -31.32 -6.05 -11.14
C GLN A 72 -32.16 -6.92 -12.08
N ASP A 73 -32.86 -6.32 -13.04
CA ASP A 73 -33.68 -7.01 -14.05
C ASP A 73 -32.89 -7.53 -15.25
N LEU A 74 -31.57 -7.30 -15.31
CA LEU A 74 -30.75 -7.73 -16.42
C LEU A 74 -30.51 -9.26 -16.35
N GLU A 75 -31.04 -9.98 -17.33
CA GLU A 75 -30.89 -11.43 -17.46
C GLU A 75 -29.60 -11.85 -18.20
N ALA A 76 -29.18 -13.11 -18.00
CA ALA A 76 -28.04 -13.74 -18.65
C ALA A 76 -26.70 -13.01 -18.45
N VAL A 77 -26.48 -12.53 -17.21
CA VAL A 77 -25.25 -11.86 -16.75
C VAL A 77 -24.81 -12.40 -15.37
N ASP A 78 -25.17 -13.64 -15.05
CA ASP A 78 -24.96 -14.22 -13.72
C ASP A 78 -23.48 -14.26 -13.34
N PHE A 79 -22.60 -14.55 -14.30
CA PHE A 79 -21.15 -14.56 -14.10
C PHE A 79 -20.61 -13.17 -13.76
N GLU A 80 -21.00 -12.14 -14.52
CA GLU A 80 -20.60 -10.76 -14.24
C GLU A 80 -21.15 -10.28 -12.89
N ARG A 81 -22.37 -10.69 -12.54
CA ARG A 81 -22.99 -10.36 -11.26
C ARG A 81 -22.25 -11.00 -10.09
N GLU A 82 -21.95 -12.29 -10.17
CA GLU A 82 -21.16 -13.00 -9.16
C GLU A 82 -19.80 -12.35 -8.96
N LYS A 83 -19.11 -12.00 -10.06
CA LYS A 83 -17.81 -11.33 -10.02
C LYS A 83 -17.89 -9.94 -9.38
N ALA A 84 -18.92 -9.16 -9.71
CA ALA A 84 -19.17 -7.84 -9.11
C ALA A 84 -19.41 -7.94 -7.60
N THR A 85 -20.26 -8.89 -7.18
CA THR A 85 -20.55 -9.14 -5.77
C THR A 85 -19.30 -9.60 -5.01
N GLN A 86 -18.45 -10.44 -5.62
CA GLN A 86 -17.18 -10.83 -5.02
C GLN A 86 -16.27 -9.62 -4.77
N ILE A 87 -16.08 -8.77 -5.78
CA ILE A 87 -15.23 -7.57 -5.64
C ILE A 87 -15.78 -6.63 -4.56
N LEU A 88 -17.11 -6.44 -4.51
CA LEU A 88 -17.73 -5.63 -3.46
C LEU A 88 -17.51 -6.22 -2.07
N ALA A 89 -17.65 -7.53 -1.88
CA ALA A 89 -17.40 -8.16 -0.58
C ALA A 89 -15.93 -8.00 -0.13
N GLU A 90 -14.98 -8.10 -1.07
CA GLU A 90 -13.56 -7.86 -0.77
C GLU A 90 -13.29 -6.39 -0.41
N LEU A 91 -13.97 -5.44 -1.08
CA LEU A 91 -13.87 -4.01 -0.75
C LEU A 91 -14.61 -3.63 0.53
N ASP A 92 -15.74 -4.27 0.85
CA ASP A 92 -16.45 -4.11 2.12
C ASP A 92 -15.56 -4.52 3.28
N GLU A 93 -14.91 -5.68 3.18
CA GLU A 93 -13.92 -6.12 4.19
C GLU A 93 -12.76 -5.11 4.26
N TYR A 94 -12.22 -4.69 3.12
CA TYR A 94 -11.14 -3.70 3.06
C TYR A 94 -11.51 -2.40 3.78
N PHE A 95 -12.72 -1.88 3.57
CA PHE A 95 -13.17 -0.63 4.21
C PHE A 95 -13.73 -0.85 5.62
N SER A 96 -13.98 -2.08 6.05
CA SER A 96 -14.46 -2.39 7.41
C SER A 96 -13.40 -2.14 8.49
N GLU A 97 -12.13 -2.13 8.11
CA GLU A 97 -10.99 -1.87 9.00
C GLU A 97 -10.92 -0.39 9.42
N VAL A 98 -11.61 0.53 8.72
CA VAL A 98 -11.52 1.98 8.98
C VAL A 98 -11.82 2.33 10.44
N GLY A 99 -10.86 3.01 11.09
CA GLY A 99 -10.94 3.45 12.47
C GLY A 99 -10.39 2.46 13.51
N THR A 100 -9.82 1.32 13.09
CA THR A 100 -9.20 0.36 14.02
C THR A 100 -7.85 0.83 14.57
N PHE A 101 -7.11 1.65 13.81
CA PHE A 101 -5.80 2.19 14.17
C PHE A 101 -5.75 3.71 14.07
N PHE A 102 -4.77 4.31 14.74
CA PHE A 102 -4.48 5.74 14.75
C PHE A 102 -5.67 6.58 15.22
N GLN A 103 -6.39 6.08 16.22
CA GLN A 103 -7.58 6.74 16.76
C GLN A 103 -7.23 8.16 17.25
N ASP A 104 -8.12 9.10 16.95
CA ASP A 104 -7.98 10.52 17.29
C ASP A 104 -6.75 11.23 16.69
N HIS A 105 -6.06 10.61 15.72
CA HIS A 105 -4.91 11.19 15.03
C HIS A 105 -5.16 11.35 13.52
N SER A 106 -5.01 12.57 13.00
CA SER A 106 -5.20 12.84 11.56
C SER A 106 -3.91 12.56 10.79
N LEU A 107 -3.93 11.56 9.92
CA LEU A 107 -2.82 11.21 9.03
C LEU A 107 -2.83 11.98 7.69
N THR A 108 -3.76 12.92 7.52
CA THR A 108 -3.99 13.65 6.26
C THR A 108 -2.74 14.40 5.75
N GLU A 109 -1.89 14.86 6.67
CA GLU A 109 -0.67 15.62 6.36
C GLU A 109 0.60 14.82 6.70
N LEU A 110 0.51 13.47 6.77
CA LEU A 110 1.68 12.62 6.93
C LEU A 110 2.55 12.61 5.67
N TRP A 111 1.94 12.63 4.49
CA TRP A 111 2.63 12.41 3.22
C TRP A 111 2.92 13.72 2.48
N VAL A 112 4.14 13.86 1.97
CA VAL A 112 4.49 14.97 1.08
C VAL A 112 3.73 14.84 -0.24
N LYS A 113 2.94 15.87 -0.56
CA LYS A 113 2.22 15.99 -1.84
C LYS A 113 3.24 16.38 -2.93
N SER A 114 3.50 15.48 -3.87
CA SER A 114 4.46 15.68 -4.96
C SER A 114 3.99 15.01 -6.25
N ASP A 115 4.20 15.69 -7.38
CA ASP A 115 3.95 15.15 -8.72
C ASP A 115 5.12 14.29 -9.24
N TYR A 116 6.24 14.27 -8.52
CA TYR A 116 7.41 13.47 -8.89
C TYR A 116 7.26 12.01 -8.48
N LYS A 117 7.93 11.13 -9.22
CA LYS A 117 7.98 9.71 -8.90
C LYS A 117 8.53 9.52 -7.49
N ASN A 118 7.75 8.86 -6.66
CA ASN A 118 8.13 8.47 -5.31
C ASN A 118 8.63 7.02 -5.33
N ASP A 119 9.86 6.79 -4.90
CA ASP A 119 10.46 5.45 -4.93
C ASP A 119 9.96 4.53 -3.82
N TYR A 120 9.22 5.06 -2.84
CA TYR A 120 8.58 4.30 -1.77
C TYR A 120 7.15 3.83 -2.13
N ASN A 121 6.49 4.49 -3.10
CA ASN A 121 5.08 4.23 -3.39
C ASN A 121 4.85 2.93 -4.17
N ASP A 122 3.77 2.23 -3.82
CA ASP A 122 3.20 1.14 -4.60
C ASP A 122 1.68 1.30 -4.76
N VAL A 123 1.02 0.33 -5.41
CA VAL A 123 -0.45 0.27 -5.51
C VAL A 123 -1.08 -0.23 -4.22
N TYR A 124 -2.36 0.06 -4.00
CA TYR A 124 -3.05 -0.35 -2.80
C TYR A 124 -2.93 -1.86 -2.55
N PRO A 125 -2.53 -2.27 -1.32
CA PRO A 125 -2.28 -3.66 -1.03
C PRO A 125 -3.59 -4.38 -0.72
N THR A 126 -4.06 -5.20 -1.67
CA THR A 126 -5.13 -6.18 -1.42
C THR A 126 -4.68 -7.21 -0.41
N ARG A 127 -5.62 -7.95 0.19
CA ARG A 127 -5.31 -9.04 1.11
C ARG A 127 -4.40 -10.09 0.50
N GLN A 128 -4.64 -10.45 -0.76
CA GLN A 128 -3.79 -11.39 -1.49
C GLN A 128 -2.37 -10.83 -1.67
N ARG A 129 -2.24 -9.56 -2.07
CA ARG A 129 -0.90 -8.93 -2.23
C ARG A 129 -0.14 -8.88 -0.91
N VAL A 130 -0.81 -8.57 0.20
CA VAL A 130 -0.18 -8.62 1.53
C VAL A 130 0.31 -10.04 1.83
N ALA A 131 -0.54 -11.05 1.63
CA ALA A 131 -0.18 -12.44 1.89
C ALA A 131 1.00 -12.93 1.03
N ASP A 132 1.04 -12.53 -0.25
CA ASP A 132 2.14 -12.86 -1.16
C ASP A 132 3.46 -12.21 -0.69
N ILE A 133 3.42 -10.92 -0.33
CA ILE A 133 4.58 -10.19 0.18
C ILE A 133 5.07 -10.78 1.52
N GLU A 134 4.17 -11.06 2.46
CA GLU A 134 4.54 -11.71 3.73
C GLU A 134 5.20 -13.08 3.52
N ALA A 135 4.70 -13.87 2.55
CA ALA A 135 5.28 -15.16 2.21
C ALA A 135 6.70 -15.04 1.63
N GLU A 136 6.94 -14.03 0.80
CA GLU A 136 8.25 -13.74 0.21
C GLU A 136 9.25 -13.20 1.25
N LEU A 137 8.78 -12.29 2.12
CA LEU A 137 9.58 -11.72 3.23
C LEU A 137 9.83 -12.72 4.36
N GLY A 138 8.96 -13.74 4.49
CA GLY A 138 8.98 -14.69 5.59
C GLY A 138 8.57 -14.10 6.95
N HIS A 139 7.90 -12.94 6.96
CA HIS A 139 7.49 -12.21 8.16
C HIS A 139 6.05 -11.73 8.01
N LYS A 140 5.29 -11.76 9.10
CA LYS A 140 3.97 -11.10 9.18
C LYS A 140 4.16 -9.61 9.40
N LEU A 141 3.45 -8.80 8.62
CA LEU A 141 3.48 -7.35 8.78
C LEU A 141 2.59 -6.94 9.95
N PRO A 142 2.94 -5.86 10.69
CA PRO A 142 2.04 -5.29 11.69
C PRO A 142 0.71 -4.89 11.06
N GLU A 143 -0.41 -5.15 11.74
CA GLU A 143 -1.74 -4.78 11.23
C GLU A 143 -1.87 -3.27 11.02
N SER A 144 -1.28 -2.46 11.92
CA SER A 144 -1.23 -1.00 11.80
C SER A 144 -0.43 -0.52 10.59
N TYR A 145 0.58 -1.28 10.17
CA TYR A 145 1.37 -0.99 8.96
C TYR A 145 0.53 -1.21 7.71
N ILE A 146 -0.13 -2.38 7.62
CA ILE A 146 -1.05 -2.69 6.52
C ILE A 146 -2.17 -1.64 6.46
N TYR A 147 -2.75 -1.29 7.61
CA TYR A 147 -3.80 -0.27 7.71
C TYR A 147 -3.36 1.08 7.15
N LEU A 148 -2.17 1.58 7.56
CA LEU A 148 -1.64 2.84 7.06
C LEU A 148 -1.55 2.84 5.52
N MET A 149 -0.98 1.77 4.96
CA MET A 149 -0.79 1.61 3.52
C MET A 149 -2.09 1.51 2.73
N ARG A 150 -3.14 0.98 3.36
CA ARG A 150 -4.46 0.82 2.74
C ARG A 150 -5.30 2.08 2.75
N HIS A 151 -5.25 2.84 3.84
CA HIS A 151 -6.22 3.90 4.10
C HIS A 151 -5.66 5.31 3.94
N THR A 152 -4.34 5.45 3.78
CA THR A 152 -3.72 6.77 3.54
C THR A 152 -2.95 6.78 2.23
N GLN A 153 -1.83 6.07 2.14
CA GLN A 153 -0.99 5.92 0.96
C GLN A 153 -0.09 4.71 1.14
N ASN A 154 0.08 3.87 0.11
CA ASN A 154 0.96 2.71 0.19
C ASN A 154 2.43 3.09 -0.03
N GLY A 155 3.05 3.61 1.04
CA GLY A 155 4.41 4.13 1.07
C GLY A 155 4.47 5.60 0.66
N GLY A 156 5.57 6.27 0.98
CA GLY A 156 5.79 7.65 0.57
C GLY A 156 6.85 8.41 1.35
N ILE A 157 7.08 9.65 0.92
CA ILE A 157 7.92 10.61 1.63
C ILE A 157 7.04 11.25 2.71
N VAL A 158 7.56 11.38 3.93
CA VAL A 158 6.81 11.93 5.05
C VAL A 158 7.08 13.42 5.25
N SER A 159 6.09 14.17 5.72
CA SER A 159 6.22 15.59 6.09
C SER A 159 6.46 15.80 7.59
N THR A 160 6.06 14.85 8.43
CA THR A 160 6.43 14.75 9.85
C THR A 160 7.55 13.71 9.94
N ASP A 161 8.78 14.17 10.02
CA ASP A 161 9.96 13.39 9.68
C ASP A 161 10.81 12.99 10.88
N SER A 162 10.48 13.42 12.09
CA SER A 162 11.36 13.26 13.25
C SER A 162 10.71 12.40 14.33
N VAL A 163 11.51 11.53 14.96
CA VAL A 163 11.11 10.62 16.04
C VAL A 163 11.97 10.90 17.26
N PRO A 164 11.40 11.11 18.46
CA PRO A 164 12.19 11.42 19.64
C PRO A 164 12.92 10.16 20.15
N THR A 165 14.15 10.34 20.63
CA THR A 165 14.91 9.30 21.33
C THR A 165 15.67 9.89 22.52
N THR A 166 15.95 9.05 23.51
CA THR A 166 16.82 9.43 24.65
C THR A 166 18.25 8.96 24.48
N GLU A 167 18.51 8.15 23.45
CA GLU A 167 19.83 7.63 23.12
C GLU A 167 20.38 8.35 21.89
N PRO A 168 21.61 8.90 21.94
CA PRO A 168 22.20 9.58 20.79
C PRO A 168 22.58 8.58 19.71
N SER A 169 22.46 9.01 18.46
CA SER A 169 23.06 8.39 17.27
C SER A 169 24.33 9.15 16.85
N SER A 170 24.98 8.71 15.78
CA SER A 170 26.08 9.41 15.11
C SER A 170 25.65 10.77 14.52
N TRP A 171 24.36 10.96 14.25
CA TRP A 171 23.82 12.14 13.56
C TRP A 171 23.11 13.14 14.49
N ALA A 172 22.47 12.68 15.57
CA ALA A 172 21.66 13.52 16.44
C ALA A 172 21.66 13.04 17.90
N GLU A 173 21.45 13.97 18.83
CA GLU A 173 21.52 13.68 20.27
C GLU A 173 20.23 13.07 20.84
N ASN A 174 19.07 13.49 20.32
CA ASN A 174 17.76 13.22 20.94
C ASN A 174 16.63 12.96 19.92
N CYS A 175 16.92 12.82 18.63
CA CYS A 175 15.94 12.49 17.61
C CYS A 175 16.55 11.64 16.49
N VAL A 176 15.68 11.01 15.71
CA VAL A 176 16.00 10.30 14.47
C VAL A 176 15.10 10.87 13.39
N ALA A 177 15.69 11.33 12.29
CA ALA A 177 14.95 11.79 11.12
C ALA A 177 14.71 10.63 10.13
N ILE A 178 13.55 10.61 9.48
CA ILE A 178 13.18 9.68 8.42
C ILE A 178 12.80 10.47 7.16
N THR A 179 13.12 9.93 5.99
CA THR A 179 12.74 10.55 4.71
C THR A 179 11.43 9.98 4.18
N GLY A 180 11.26 8.66 4.25
CA GLY A 180 10.10 8.02 3.68
C GLY A 180 9.88 6.62 4.22
N ILE A 181 8.63 6.21 4.23
CA ILE A 181 8.18 4.90 4.68
C ILE A 181 7.95 4.04 3.44
N MET A 182 8.56 2.86 3.42
CA MET A 182 8.46 1.91 2.31
C MET A 182 7.02 1.42 2.12
N GLY A 183 6.56 1.29 0.88
CA GLY A 183 5.26 0.68 0.58
C GLY A 183 5.32 -0.85 0.56
N ILE A 184 4.16 -1.48 0.71
CA ILE A 184 3.96 -2.93 0.52
C ILE A 184 3.89 -3.23 -0.98
N GLY A 185 4.95 -3.81 -1.54
CA GLY A 185 4.99 -4.21 -2.93
C GLY A 185 6.40 -4.24 -3.52
N ASN A 186 6.50 -4.08 -4.83
CA ASN A 186 7.73 -4.20 -5.63
C ASN A 186 7.83 -3.22 -6.82
N ARG A 187 6.90 -2.24 -6.94
CA ARG A 187 6.91 -1.23 -8.01
C ARG A 187 7.90 -0.11 -7.70
N GLY A 188 7.94 0.35 -6.46
CA GLY A 188 8.90 1.34 -5.98
C GLY A 188 10.25 0.70 -5.71
N ILE A 189 11.34 1.44 -5.95
CA ILE A 189 12.71 0.92 -5.73
C ILE A 189 12.95 0.69 -4.23
N SER A 190 12.39 1.55 -3.38
CA SER A 190 12.44 1.50 -1.92
C SER A 190 11.10 1.04 -1.34
N THR A 191 10.53 -0.03 -1.90
CA THR A 191 9.38 -0.76 -1.32
C THR A 191 9.88 -2.01 -0.61
N LEU A 192 9.04 -2.64 0.22
CA LEU A 192 9.41 -3.83 1.00
C LEU A 192 10.00 -4.96 0.13
N ASN A 193 9.56 -5.09 -1.12
CA ASN A 193 10.12 -6.04 -2.09
C ASN A 193 10.65 -5.36 -3.36
N GLY A 194 11.11 -4.12 -3.23
CA GLY A 194 11.84 -3.38 -4.26
C GLY A 194 13.33 -3.75 -4.33
N SER A 195 14.10 -3.02 -5.13
CA SER A 195 15.55 -3.27 -5.25
C SER A 195 16.35 -2.88 -4.00
N PHE A 196 15.88 -1.88 -3.25
CA PHE A 196 16.45 -1.45 -1.96
C PHE A 196 15.62 -1.99 -0.80
N ASN A 197 15.29 -3.28 -0.85
CA ASN A 197 14.61 -4.00 0.21
C ASN A 197 15.56 -4.37 1.35
N THR A 198 15.02 -4.99 2.40
CA THR A 198 15.79 -5.47 3.56
C THR A 198 16.99 -6.32 3.17
N LYS A 199 16.82 -7.23 2.20
CA LYS A 199 17.89 -8.13 1.75
C LYS A 199 19.07 -7.35 1.17
N PHE A 200 18.82 -6.32 0.36
CA PHE A 200 19.87 -5.44 -0.15
C PHE A 200 20.67 -4.80 0.99
N TRP A 201 19.99 -4.23 1.99
CA TRP A 201 20.66 -3.57 3.12
C TRP A 201 21.47 -4.54 3.98
N MET A 202 21.02 -5.79 4.10
CA MET A 202 21.78 -6.82 4.81
C MET A 202 22.99 -7.30 4.01
N GLU A 203 22.81 -7.68 2.75
CA GLU A 203 23.85 -8.32 1.94
C GLU A 203 24.90 -7.34 1.43
N GLU A 204 24.48 -6.16 0.98
CA GLU A 204 25.37 -5.18 0.36
C GLU A 204 25.91 -4.16 1.38
N TRP A 205 25.13 -3.85 2.42
CA TRP A 205 25.48 -2.84 3.43
C TRP A 205 25.74 -3.40 4.83
N GLY A 206 25.59 -4.72 5.04
CA GLY A 206 25.96 -5.36 6.30
C GLY A 206 25.01 -5.11 7.47
N TYR A 207 23.79 -4.60 7.23
CA TYR A 207 22.81 -4.41 8.30
C TYR A 207 22.47 -5.74 9.01
N PRO A 208 22.26 -5.72 10.33
CA PRO A 208 22.01 -6.93 11.10
C PRO A 208 20.65 -7.57 10.77
N ASP A 209 20.58 -8.90 10.86
CA ASP A 209 19.35 -9.68 10.69
C ASP A 209 18.44 -9.53 11.92
N VAL A 210 17.71 -8.41 11.99
CA VAL A 210 16.75 -8.12 13.06
C VAL A 210 15.30 -8.27 12.61
N GLY A 211 15.05 -8.22 11.30
CA GLY A 211 13.70 -8.12 10.76
C GLY A 211 13.65 -7.34 9.45
N LEU A 212 12.71 -6.42 9.31
CA LEU A 212 12.41 -5.74 8.05
C LEU A 212 12.74 -4.25 8.08
N ALA A 213 13.51 -3.76 7.10
CA ALA A 213 13.66 -2.33 6.86
C ALA A 213 12.32 -1.73 6.38
N ILE A 214 11.88 -0.63 6.99
CA ILE A 214 10.58 0.00 6.70
C ILE A 214 10.63 1.49 6.44
N ALA A 215 11.69 2.19 6.81
CA ALA A 215 11.87 3.59 6.46
C ALA A 215 13.34 3.93 6.22
N ASP A 216 13.55 4.82 5.25
CA ASP A 216 14.85 5.41 4.94
C ASP A 216 15.05 6.68 5.78
N CYS A 217 16.30 7.03 6.03
CA CYS A 217 16.73 8.22 6.75
C CYS A 217 17.45 9.20 5.78
N PRO A 218 17.58 10.49 6.11
CA PRO A 218 18.19 11.49 5.22
C PRO A 218 19.65 11.20 4.82
N SER A 219 20.31 10.26 5.50
CA SER A 219 21.71 9.92 5.28
C SER A 219 21.95 9.08 4.01
N ALA A 220 20.91 8.67 3.29
CA ALA A 220 20.98 7.78 2.13
C ALA A 220 21.53 6.38 2.46
N GLY A 221 21.01 5.78 3.53
CA GLY A 221 21.28 4.39 3.93
C GLY A 221 22.40 4.20 4.96
N HIS A 222 23.04 5.28 5.45
CA HIS A 222 23.97 5.21 6.59
C HIS A 222 23.25 5.05 7.94
N ASP A 223 21.94 5.19 7.94
CA ASP A 223 21.06 4.78 9.01
C ASP A 223 19.68 4.47 8.45
N MET A 224 18.94 3.60 9.15
CA MET A 224 17.65 3.10 8.68
C MET A 224 16.74 2.69 9.83
N VAL A 225 15.44 2.64 9.57
CA VAL A 225 14.44 2.16 10.53
C VAL A 225 13.93 0.78 10.16
N PHE A 226 13.91 -0.12 11.14
CA PHE A 226 13.51 -1.52 11.01
C PHE A 226 12.37 -1.88 11.96
N LEU A 227 11.53 -2.82 11.52
CA LEU A 227 10.73 -3.67 12.39
C LEU A 227 11.64 -4.76 12.95
N ASP A 228 11.81 -4.80 14.26
CA ASP A 228 12.66 -5.77 14.98
C ASP A 228 11.83 -6.92 15.53
N TYR A 229 12.04 -8.11 14.95
CA TYR A 229 11.33 -9.35 15.26
C TYR A 229 12.10 -10.28 16.18
N ARG A 230 13.29 -9.89 16.68
CA ARG A 230 14.17 -10.78 17.46
C ARG A 230 13.48 -11.34 18.70
N GLU A 231 12.66 -10.53 19.37
CA GLU A 231 11.96 -10.92 20.61
C GLU A 231 10.59 -11.58 20.34
N CYS A 232 9.79 -11.06 19.40
CA CYS A 232 8.42 -11.51 19.16
C CYS A 232 8.33 -12.66 18.14
N GLY A 233 9.41 -12.94 17.41
CA GLY A 233 9.45 -13.90 16.31
C GLY A 233 8.70 -13.41 15.07
N LYS A 234 8.92 -14.09 13.94
CA LYS A 234 8.47 -13.66 12.59
C LYS A 234 6.96 -13.44 12.40
N THR A 235 6.14 -13.86 13.36
CA THR A 235 4.67 -13.73 13.32
C THR A 235 4.09 -12.90 14.46
N GLY A 236 4.93 -12.35 15.34
CA GLY A 236 4.50 -11.50 16.45
C GLY A 236 4.44 -10.02 16.06
N GLU A 237 4.07 -9.17 17.01
CA GLU A 237 4.09 -7.71 16.86
C GLU A 237 5.53 -7.20 17.14
N PRO A 238 6.26 -6.70 16.13
CA PRO A 238 7.64 -6.25 16.29
C PRO A 238 7.72 -4.85 16.92
N THR A 239 8.81 -4.60 17.64
CA THR A 239 9.19 -3.23 18.02
C THR A 239 9.75 -2.48 16.81
N VAL A 240 9.77 -1.15 16.85
CA VAL A 240 10.43 -0.33 15.81
C VAL A 240 11.78 0.15 16.34
N VAL A 241 12.83 -0.02 15.54
CA VAL A 241 14.20 0.36 15.90
C VAL A 241 14.87 1.17 14.80
N HIS A 242 15.74 2.08 15.20
CA HIS A 242 16.73 2.73 14.34
C HIS A 242 18.03 1.93 14.39
N ILE A 243 18.72 1.81 13.27
CA ILE A 243 20.03 1.18 13.16
C ILE A 243 20.99 2.17 12.54
N ASP A 244 21.99 2.57 13.31
CA ASP A 244 23.01 3.53 12.94
C ASP A 244 24.26 2.82 12.42
N GLN A 245 24.47 2.81 11.10
CA GLN A 245 25.59 2.10 10.49
C GLN A 245 26.94 2.75 10.85
N GLU A 246 27.00 4.09 10.96
CA GLU A 246 28.21 4.80 11.36
C GLU A 246 28.55 4.59 12.84
N GLY A 247 27.53 4.29 13.65
CA GLY A 247 27.64 3.92 15.06
C GLY A 247 27.93 2.44 15.33
N ASP A 248 28.56 1.71 14.40
CA ASP A 248 28.80 0.25 14.48
C ASP A 248 27.50 -0.57 14.55
N TYR A 249 26.53 -0.20 13.72
CA TYR A 249 25.18 -0.77 13.68
C TYR A 249 24.48 -0.72 15.04
N LYS A 250 24.69 0.36 15.80
CA LYS A 250 23.99 0.58 17.07
C LYS A 250 22.48 0.56 16.82
N ILE A 251 21.79 -0.27 17.60
CA ILE A 251 20.32 -0.41 17.53
C ILE A 251 19.70 0.42 18.64
N ILE A 252 18.84 1.37 18.28
CA ILE A 252 18.11 2.24 19.20
C ILE A 252 16.63 1.94 19.07
N LYS A 253 15.96 1.61 20.18
CA LYS A 253 14.51 1.38 20.16
C LYS A 253 13.77 2.70 20.03
N LEU A 254 12.88 2.79 19.03
CA LEU A 254 12.05 3.96 18.77
C LEU A 254 10.63 3.81 19.33
N ALA A 255 10.03 2.63 19.18
CA ALA A 255 8.65 2.39 19.64
C ALA A 255 8.37 0.92 19.97
N ASP A 256 7.31 0.69 20.74
CA ASP A 256 6.86 -0.66 21.10
C ASP A 256 6.17 -1.40 19.95
N ASN A 257 5.60 -0.68 18.99
CA ASN A 257 4.97 -1.21 17.79
C ASN A 257 4.92 -0.13 16.70
N PHE A 258 4.47 -0.50 15.49
CA PHE A 258 4.43 0.43 14.37
C PHE A 258 3.42 1.58 14.55
N GLU A 259 2.30 1.34 15.23
CA GLU A 259 1.31 2.39 15.49
C GLU A 259 1.91 3.50 16.36
N ALA A 260 2.55 3.11 17.47
CA ALA A 260 3.23 4.03 18.38
C ALA A 260 4.36 4.80 17.69
N PHE A 261 5.08 4.17 16.76
CA PHE A 261 6.11 4.83 15.96
C PHE A 261 5.52 5.98 15.12
N ILE A 262 4.49 5.71 14.32
CA ILE A 262 3.85 6.74 13.50
C ILE A 262 3.24 7.85 14.35
N MET A 263 2.62 7.51 15.48
CA MET A 263 2.03 8.50 16.40
C MET A 263 3.08 9.37 17.12
N SER A 264 4.33 8.95 17.13
CA SER A 264 5.43 9.71 17.74
C SER A 264 6.09 10.71 16.78
N LEU A 265 5.77 10.65 15.48
CA LEU A 265 6.34 11.53 14.48
C LEU A 265 5.96 12.99 14.75
N TYR A 266 6.93 13.88 14.60
CA TYR A 266 6.74 15.32 14.70
C TYR A 266 7.62 16.05 13.67
N ILE A 267 7.37 17.36 13.52
CA ILE A 267 8.23 18.24 12.72
C ILE A 267 9.23 18.86 13.68
N GLU A 268 10.52 18.58 13.49
CA GLU A 268 11.57 19.28 14.23
C GLU A 268 11.64 20.75 13.76
N GLU A 269 11.49 21.69 14.70
CA GLU A 269 11.67 23.11 14.42
C GLU A 269 13.16 23.48 14.61
N TYR A 270 13.83 23.80 13.51
CA TYR A 270 15.23 24.27 13.50
C TYR A 270 15.39 25.74 13.87
#